data_AF-A0A349MN85-F1
#
_entry.id   AF-A0A349MN85-F1
#
_cell.length_a   1.000
_cell.length_b   1.000
_cell.length_c   1.000
_cell.angle_alpha   90.00
_cell.angle_beta   90.00
_cell.angle_gamma   90.00
#
_symmetry.space_group_name_H-M   'P 1'
#
loop_
_entity.id
_entity.type
_entity.pdbx_description
1 polymer ?
#
loop_
_entity_poly.entity_id
_entity_poly.type
_entity_poly.pdbx_seq_one_letter_code
_entity_poly.pdbx_strand_id
1 'polypeptide(L)'
;MPRKESGEPHSLEKRVNRFCKTLESRFKLMVHTIDESYTSVEADQFLSENKVGWEKRKKMIDMVAAQLILEDFFIASSGDAESRA
;
A
#
# COMPACT_ATOMS: atom_id res chain seq x y z
N MET A 1 -0.14 -3.52 4.62
CA MET A 1 -0.23 -3.97 6.03
C MET A 1 0.37 -2.87 6.85
N PRO A 2 -0.46 -2.05 7.53
CA PRO A 2 0.05 -0.98 8.35
C PRO A 2 0.88 -1.57 9.49
N ARG A 3 2.17 -1.21 9.56
CA ARG A 3 3.02 -1.48 10.72
C ARG A 3 3.07 -0.23 11.60
N LYS A 4 3.13 -0.42 12.92
CA LYS A 4 3.56 0.66 13.80
C LYS A 4 5.08 0.75 13.77
N GLU A 5 5.62 1.97 13.87
CA GLU A 5 7.07 2.21 14.02
C GLU A 5 7.67 1.49 15.24
N SER A 6 6.86 1.20 16.28
CA SER A 6 7.30 0.48 17.48
C SER A 6 7.35 -1.05 17.34
N GLY A 7 6.97 -1.62 16.18
CA GLY A 7 6.87 -3.07 15.96
C GLY A 7 5.65 -3.73 16.62
N GLU A 8 4.82 -2.97 17.32
CA GLU A 8 3.56 -3.49 17.85
C GLU A 8 2.49 -3.68 16.76
N PRO A 9 1.61 -4.69 16.89
CA PRO A 9 0.51 -4.90 15.96
C PRO A 9 -0.41 -3.68 15.84
N HIS A 10 -0.68 -3.24 14.61
CA HIS A 10 -1.65 -2.18 14.36
C HIS A 10 -3.07 -2.68 14.71
N SER A 11 -3.96 -1.80 15.20
CA SER A 11 -5.33 -2.20 15.58
C SER A 11 -6.13 -2.83 14.42
N LEU A 12 -5.77 -2.46 13.19
CA LEU A 12 -6.37 -2.99 11.95
C LEU A 12 -5.78 -4.33 11.50
N GLU A 13 -4.63 -4.75 12.03
CA GLU A 13 -3.91 -5.92 11.55
C GLU A 13 -4.77 -7.19 11.55
N LYS A 14 -5.51 -7.44 12.64
CA LYS A 14 -6.43 -8.58 12.74
C LYS A 14 -7.52 -8.56 11.67
N ARG A 15 -8.02 -7.37 11.31
CA ARG A 15 -9.06 -7.19 10.28
C ARG A 15 -8.49 -7.43 8.88
N VAL A 16 -7.31 -6.89 8.61
CA VAL A 16 -6.59 -7.09 7.34
C VAL A 16 -6.27 -8.57 7.14
N ASN A 17 -5.70 -9.24 8.15
CA ASN A 17 -5.40 -10.67 8.06
C ASN A 17 -6.64 -11.54 7.81
N ARG A 18 -7.78 -11.21 8.44
CA ARG A 18 -9.05 -11.92 8.17
C ARG A 18 -9.53 -11.69 6.74
N PHE A 19 -9.36 -10.47 6.23
CA PHE A 19 -9.72 -10.12 4.86
C PHE A 19 -8.85 -10.88 3.85
N CYS A 20 -7.53 -10.93 4.04
CA CYS A 20 -6.61 -11.72 3.21
C CYS A 20 -7.04 -13.20 3.13
N LYS A 21 -7.30 -13.84 4.28
CA LYS A 21 -7.78 -15.23 4.31
C LYS A 21 -9.10 -15.43 3.57
N THR A 22 -9.98 -14.44 3.62
CA THR A 22 -11.25 -14.47 2.90
C THR A 22 -11.03 -14.39 1.39
N LEU A 23 -10.11 -13.55 0.93
CA LEU A 23 -9.72 -13.44 -0.47
C LEU A 23 -9.10 -14.74 -0.98
N GLU A 24 -8.13 -15.31 -0.27
CA GLU A 24 -7.50 -16.59 -0.62
C GLU A 24 -8.53 -17.71 -0.72
N SER A 25 -9.41 -17.81 0.28
CA SER A 25 -10.44 -18.85 0.32
C SER A 25 -11.45 -18.71 -0.82
N ARG A 26 -11.87 -17.47 -1.13
CA ARG A 26 -12.90 -17.20 -2.14
C ARG A 26 -12.39 -17.32 -3.57
N PHE A 27 -11.19 -16.81 -3.84
CA PHE A 27 -10.65 -16.72 -5.20
C PHE A 27 -9.62 -17.80 -5.52
N LYS A 28 -9.14 -18.54 -4.51
CA LYS A 28 -8.08 -19.57 -4.67
C LYS A 28 -6.79 -19.02 -5.28
N LEU A 29 -6.50 -17.76 -4.99
CA LEU A 29 -5.28 -17.07 -5.39
C LEU A 29 -4.44 -16.75 -4.17
N MET A 30 -3.12 -16.76 -4.33
CA MET A 30 -2.18 -16.34 -3.29
C MET A 30 -2.35 -14.85 -2.99
N VAL A 31 -2.40 -14.49 -1.71
CA VAL A 31 -2.51 -13.10 -1.27
C VAL A 31 -1.23 -12.70 -0.56
N HIS A 32 -0.53 -11.71 -1.13
CA HIS A 32 0.64 -11.11 -0.51
C HIS A 32 0.24 -9.89 0.34
N THR A 33 0.95 -9.67 1.43
CA THR A 33 0.86 -8.46 2.23
C THR A 33 2.15 -7.65 2.07
N ILE A 34 2.02 -6.41 1.60
CA ILE A 34 3.11 -5.42 1.53
C ILE A 34 2.91 -4.38 2.61
N ASP A 35 3.97 -3.75 3.11
CA ASP A 35 3.85 -2.64 4.04
C ASP A 35 3.20 -1.43 3.34
N GLU A 36 2.15 -0.85 3.92
CA GLU A 36 1.44 0.29 3.32
C GLU A 36 1.84 1.62 4.01
N SER A 37 2.78 1.55 4.96
CA SER A 37 3.21 2.72 5.73
C SER A 37 3.62 3.86 4.78
N TYR A 38 3.10 5.06 5.04
CA TYR A 38 3.34 6.30 4.28
C TYR A 38 2.81 6.37 2.83
N THR A 39 2.25 5.30 2.26
CA THR A 39 1.72 5.32 0.87
C THR A 39 0.67 6.40 0.62
N SER A 40 -0.17 6.71 1.62
CA SER A 40 -1.16 7.81 1.50
C SER A 40 -0.51 9.19 1.47
N VAL A 41 0.61 9.37 2.18
CA VAL A 41 1.37 10.63 2.19
C VAL A 41 2.10 10.79 0.87
N GLU A 42 2.76 9.73 0.39
CA GLU A 42 3.42 9.69 -0.92
C GLU A 42 2.43 9.94 -2.06
N ALA A 43 1.24 9.34 -1.99
CA ALA A 43 0.19 9.54 -2.98
C ALA A 43 -0.31 11.00 -3.03
N ASP A 44 -0.56 11.64 -1.88
CA ASP A 44 -0.97 13.05 -1.86
C ASP A 44 0.16 13.98 -2.34
N GLN A 45 1.41 13.68 -1.95
CA GLN A 45 2.58 14.42 -2.41
C GLN A 45 2.73 14.31 -3.94
N PHE A 46 2.68 13.10 -4.49
CA PHE A 46 2.74 12.86 -5.93
C PHE A 46 1.65 13.64 -6.69
N LEU A 47 0.41 13.61 -6.20
CA LEU A 47 -0.71 14.34 -6.82
C LEU A 47 -0.55 15.86 -6.69
N SER A 48 -0.02 16.34 -5.56
CA SER A 48 0.28 17.76 -5.32
C SER A 48 1.36 18.27 -6.28
N GLU A 49 2.45 17.53 -6.44
CA GLU A 49 3.56 17.83 -7.36
C GLU A 49 3.10 17.88 -8.83
N ASN A 50 2.13 17.03 -9.18
CA ASN A 50 1.46 17.04 -10.49
C ASN A 50 0.38 18.13 -10.63
N LYS A 51 0.31 19.10 -9.70
CA LYS A 51 -0.62 20.23 -9.70
C LYS A 51 -2.10 19.82 -9.76
N VAL A 52 -2.43 18.65 -9.23
CA VAL A 52 -3.81 18.19 -9.13
C VAL A 52 -4.51 18.95 -8.00
N GLY A 53 -5.64 19.59 -8.30
CA GLY A 53 -6.44 20.32 -7.30
C GLY A 53 -7.01 19.40 -6.22
N TRP A 54 -7.17 19.92 -5.00
CA TRP A 54 -7.50 19.14 -3.80
C TRP A 54 -8.75 18.24 -3.93
N GLU A 55 -9.81 18.72 -4.60
CA GLU A 55 -11.04 17.94 -4.84
C GLU A 55 -10.79 16.70 -5.70
N LYS A 56 -9.93 16.84 -6.71
CA LYS A 56 -9.50 15.74 -7.57
C LYS A 56 -8.55 14.81 -6.81
N ARG A 57 -7.63 15.35 -6.00
CA ARG A 57 -6.72 14.53 -5.18
C ARG A 57 -7.48 13.60 -4.26
N LYS A 58 -8.50 14.08 -3.57
CA LYS A 58 -9.32 13.26 -2.67
C LYS A 58 -10.00 12.07 -3.38
N LYS A 59 -10.26 12.18 -4.69
CA LYS A 59 -10.82 11.08 -5.49
C LYS A 59 -9.76 10.12 -6.04
N MET A 60 -8.51 10.58 -6.16
CA MET A 60 -7.42 9.84 -6.81
C MET A 60 -6.44 9.22 -5.80
N ILE A 61 -6.42 9.69 -4.55
CA ILE A 61 -5.46 9.28 -3.53
C ILE A 61 -5.45 7.76 -3.31
N ASP A 62 -6.63 7.13 -3.20
CA ASP A 62 -6.75 5.68 -2.99
C ASP A 62 -6.23 4.88 -4.20
N MET A 63 -6.44 5.41 -5.42
CA MET A 63 -5.94 4.77 -6.65
C MET A 63 -4.42 4.86 -6.73
N VAL A 64 -3.85 6.02 -6.41
CA VAL A 64 -2.39 6.22 -6.42
C VAL A 64 -1.74 5.39 -5.32
N ALA A 65 -2.32 5.31 -4.12
CA ALA A 65 -1.84 4.44 -3.06
C ALA A 65 -1.83 2.96 -3.51
N ALA A 66 -2.89 2.49 -4.17
CA ALA A 66 -2.94 1.13 -4.71
C ALA A 66 -1.87 0.87 -5.79
N GLN A 67 -1.55 1.87 -6.61
CA GLN A 67 -0.47 1.79 -7.59
C GLN A 67 0.89 1.67 -6.91
N LEU A 68 1.16 2.48 -5.88
CA LEU A 68 2.41 2.43 -5.12
C LEU A 68 2.60 1.06 -4.43
N ILE A 69 1.55 0.53 -3.81
CA ILE A 69 1.58 -0.82 -3.21
C ILE A 69 1.97 -1.90 -4.24
N LEU A 70 1.48 -1.78 -5.47
CA LEU A 70 1.81 -2.72 -6.55
C LEU A 70 3.25 -2.55 -7.05
N GLU A 71 3.71 -1.31 -7.17
CA GLU A 71 5.11 -1.01 -7.51
C GLU A 71 6.06 -1.61 -6.46
N ASP A 72 5.79 -1.40 -5.18
CA ASP A 72 6.58 -1.94 -4.07
C ASP A 72 6.60 -3.48 -4.10
N PHE A 73 5.48 -4.11 -4.42
CA PHE A 73 5.42 -5.56 -4.60
C PHE A 73 6.37 -6.03 -5.71
N PHE A 74 6.40 -5.34 -6.85
CA PHE A 74 7.29 -5.70 -7.95
C PHE A 74 8.75 -5.49 -7.59
N ILE A 75 9.11 -4.37 -6.97
CA ILE A 75 10.49 -4.09 -6.52
C ILE A 75 10.96 -5.15 -5.52
N ALA A 76 10.13 -5.48 -4.53
CA ALA A 76 10.45 -6.52 -3.55
C ALA A 76 10.61 -7.91 -4.18
N SER A 77 9.91 -8.17 -5.29
CA SER A 77 9.93 -9.45 -5.99
C SER A 77 11.05 -9.56 -7.04
N SER A 78 11.53 -8.44 -7.59
CA SER A 78 12.54 -8.42 -8.66
C SER A 78 13.98 -8.45 -8.16
N GLY A 79 14.21 -8.35 -6.84
CA GLY A 79 15.56 -8.34 -6.25
C GLY A 79 16.28 -7.00 -6.40
N ASP A 80 15.62 -5.99 -6.98
CA ASP A 80 16.14 -4.65 -7.24
C ASP A 80 16.00 -3.72 -6.01
N ALA A 81 16.22 -4.26 -4.80
CA ALA A 81 16.08 -3.51 -3.56
C ALA A 81 17.19 -2.44 -3.36
N GLU A 82 18.23 -2.42 -4.20
CA GLU A 82 19.40 -1.54 -4.05
C GLU A 82 19.28 -0.16 -4.74
N SER A 83 18.24 0.12 -5.53
CA SER A 83 18.21 1.35 -6.36
C SER A 83 17.49 2.57 -5.75
N ARG A 84 17.11 2.56 -4.47
CA ARG A 84 16.46 3.71 -3.78
C ARG A 84 17.16 4.13 -2.48
N ALA A 85 18.49 4.18 -2.50
CA ALA A 85 19.30 4.89 -1.50
C ALA A 85 19.74 6.26 -2.01
#